data_AF-A0A9P6A106-F1
#
_entry.id   AF-A0A9P6A106-F1
#
_cell.length_a   1.000
_cell.length_b   1.000
_cell.length_c   1.000
_cell.angle_alpha   90.00
_cell.angle_beta   90.00
_cell.angle_gamma   90.00
#
_symmetry.space_group_name_H-M   'P 1'
#
loop_
_entity.id
_entity.type
_entity.pdbx_description
1 polymer ?
#
loop_
_entity_poly.entity_id
_entity_poly.type
_entity_poly.pdbx_seq_one_letter_code
_entity_poly.pdbx_strand_id
1 'polypeptide(L)'
;MLWINLPWGLRATGYNGISLPLLEPGLVLTLSLAKQGVNIWIIERKAKPNVGQRGAAIQPRRLEEHHFLNILPDILEIASPAPLMRAYPVGTPTPSKTFDMLRKNTDPSDPFPITIRDPHFSFAEGVTVDYSVRLSSFGQFADHVTAKTLRLKDGAEEMETTDFVYNVGADGAHSVVRKGAGSAFVGETRAEHMVIGDIHISRGITNNFWHVWGEGHSTMMSLRPAQKETLTSSTSSSQESMPTDRGSIMKFISRVTGVSDIEYGELDFISKYTPHSRCHTRTRVWYKDIKN
;
A
#
# COMPACT_ATOMS: atom_id res chain seq x y z
N MET A 1 20.57 -11.87 -12.37
CA MET A 1 19.74 -10.70 -12.06
C MET A 1 18.31 -11.17 -11.84
N LEU A 2 17.71 -10.85 -10.69
CA LEU A 2 16.29 -11.08 -10.41
C LEU A 2 15.54 -9.79 -10.74
N TRP A 3 14.40 -9.94 -11.41
CA TRP A 3 13.56 -8.81 -11.76
C TRP A 3 12.22 -8.89 -11.02
N ILE A 4 11.79 -7.77 -10.44
CA ILE A 4 10.52 -7.64 -9.71
C ILE A 4 9.71 -6.53 -10.37
N ASN A 5 8.60 -6.89 -11.02
CA ASN A 5 7.66 -5.92 -11.60
C ASN A 5 6.70 -5.43 -10.52
N LEU A 6 6.38 -4.13 -10.46
CA LEU A 6 5.55 -3.55 -9.37
C LEU A 6 4.43 -2.65 -9.89
N PRO A 7 3.39 -2.37 -9.07
CA PRO A 7 2.18 -1.68 -9.50
C PRO A 7 2.09 -0.24 -8.99
N TRP A 8 3.04 0.23 -8.15
CA TRP A 8 2.80 1.32 -7.21
C TRP A 8 4.10 2.09 -6.84
N GLY A 9 4.19 3.31 -7.38
CA GLY A 9 5.20 4.38 -7.20
C GLY A 9 5.95 4.45 -5.87
N LEU A 10 7.28 4.67 -5.93
CA LEU A 10 8.25 4.72 -4.82
C LEU A 10 8.79 6.12 -4.48
N ARG A 11 9.15 6.51 -3.23
CA ARG A 11 9.52 7.91 -2.86
C ARG A 11 11.03 8.13 -2.80
N ALA A 12 11.51 9.32 -3.14
CA ALA A 12 12.90 9.72 -2.92
C ALA A 12 12.93 10.89 -1.94
N THR A 13 13.76 10.80 -0.90
CA THR A 13 14.18 11.96 -0.09
C THR A 13 15.69 11.92 0.02
N GLY A 14 16.32 13.08 -0.17
CA GLY A 14 17.76 13.23 -0.31
C GLY A 14 18.52 12.82 0.95
N TYR A 15 18.91 11.56 1.02
CA TYR A 15 20.02 10.98 1.77
C TYR A 15 20.18 9.56 1.21
N ASN A 16 21.07 9.35 0.21
CA ASN A 16 21.54 8.05 -0.35
C ASN A 16 20.61 6.81 -0.21
N GLY A 17 19.30 6.97 -0.38
CA GLY A 17 18.32 5.95 0.01
C GLY A 17 16.97 6.21 -0.66
N ILE A 18 16.49 5.19 -1.37
CA ILE A 18 15.20 5.19 -2.06
C ILE A 18 14.14 4.68 -1.10
N SER A 19 13.06 5.43 -0.91
CA SER A 19 11.88 5.07 -0.12
C SER A 19 10.90 4.25 -0.95
N LEU A 20 10.29 3.22 -0.36
CA LEU A 20 9.37 2.33 -1.05
C LEU A 20 8.02 2.19 -0.34
N PRO A 21 6.88 2.38 -1.02
CA PRO A 21 5.66 1.66 -0.76
C PRO A 21 5.63 0.43 -1.68
N LEU A 22 6.62 -0.46 -1.54
CA LEU A 22 6.40 -1.82 -2.03
C LEU A 22 5.11 -2.31 -1.36
N LEU A 23 4.28 -3.02 -2.12
CA LEU A 23 3.50 -4.05 -1.45
C LEU A 23 4.53 -4.95 -0.80
N GLU A 24 4.71 -4.75 0.50
CA GLU A 24 5.30 -5.59 1.53
C GLU A 24 5.93 -6.92 1.06
N PRO A 25 5.24 -7.85 0.37
CA PRO A 25 5.87 -9.06 -0.16
C PRO A 25 7.12 -8.84 -1.04
N GLY A 26 7.11 -7.79 -1.89
CA GLY A 26 8.26 -7.48 -2.75
C GLY A 26 9.48 -6.99 -1.96
N LEU A 27 9.26 -6.34 -0.81
CA LEU A 27 10.34 -5.76 0.01
C LEU A 27 11.14 -6.86 0.68
N VAL A 28 10.44 -7.78 1.33
CA VAL A 28 11.07 -8.89 2.06
C VAL A 28 11.87 -9.76 1.11
N LEU A 29 11.32 -10.08 -0.07
CA LEU A 29 12.05 -10.83 -1.10
C LEU A 29 13.29 -10.08 -1.58
N THR A 30 13.14 -8.79 -1.89
CA THR A 30 14.25 -7.96 -2.38
C THR A 30 15.39 -7.93 -1.38
N LEU A 31 15.10 -7.57 -0.13
CA LEU A 31 16.11 -7.45 0.93
C LEU A 31 16.77 -8.80 1.24
N SER A 32 15.99 -9.88 1.28
CA SER A 32 16.51 -11.23 1.52
C SER A 32 17.55 -11.66 0.47
N LEU A 33 17.32 -11.29 -0.79
CA LEU A 33 18.19 -11.66 -1.90
C LEU A 33 19.36 -10.69 -2.08
N ALA A 34 19.15 -9.39 -1.85
CA ALA A 34 20.21 -8.39 -1.86
C ALA A 34 21.30 -8.74 -0.82
N LYS A 35 20.88 -9.18 0.38
CA LYS A 35 21.79 -9.66 1.42
C LYS A 35 22.61 -10.90 1.03
N GLN A 36 22.17 -11.65 0.01
CA GLN A 36 22.88 -12.80 -0.55
C GLN A 36 23.75 -12.42 -1.75
N GLY A 37 23.91 -11.12 -2.05
CA GLY A 37 24.69 -10.63 -3.18
C GLY A 37 24.01 -10.79 -4.53
N VAL A 38 22.69 -11.03 -4.55
CA VAL A 38 21.93 -11.08 -5.81
C VAL A 38 21.67 -9.67 -6.30
N ASN A 39 22.12 -9.35 -7.52
CA ASN A 39 21.76 -8.11 -8.20
C ASN A 39 20.28 -8.10 -8.57
N ILE A 40 19.55 -7.12 -8.06
CA ILE A 40 18.11 -6.99 -8.25
C ILE A 40 17.81 -5.68 -8.98
N TRP A 41 16.99 -5.80 -10.02
CA TRP A 41 16.43 -4.65 -10.73
C TRP A 41 14.94 -4.57 -10.49
N ILE A 42 14.53 -3.45 -9.90
CA ILE A 42 13.13 -3.12 -9.65
C ILE A 42 12.70 -2.06 -10.64
N ILE A 43 11.53 -2.26 -11.26
CA ILE A 43 10.93 -1.26 -12.15
C ILE A 43 9.60 -0.79 -11.61
N GLU A 44 9.32 0.49 -11.82
CA GLU A 44 8.07 1.13 -11.45
C GLU A 44 7.58 2.03 -12.59
N ARG A 45 6.32 1.81 -12.99
CA ARG A 45 5.71 2.56 -14.09
C ARG A 45 5.57 4.05 -13.77
N LYS A 46 5.29 4.40 -12.51
CA LYS A 46 5.12 5.79 -12.11
C LYS A 46 6.47 6.50 -12.13
N ALA A 47 6.44 7.78 -12.48
CA ALA A 47 7.64 8.62 -12.46
C ALA A 47 8.14 8.92 -11.04
N LYS A 48 7.27 8.71 -10.06
CA LYS A 48 7.39 9.21 -8.71
C LYS A 48 6.64 8.31 -7.74
N PRO A 49 6.87 8.49 -6.44
CA PRO A 49 6.11 7.83 -5.39
C PRO A 49 4.63 7.98 -5.48
N ASN A 50 3.93 6.99 -4.95
CA ASN A 50 2.60 7.26 -4.41
C ASN A 50 2.72 8.18 -3.21
N VAL A 51 1.90 9.22 -3.24
CA VAL A 51 1.56 10.01 -2.07
C VAL A 51 0.39 9.32 -1.37
N GLY A 52 0.50 9.17 -0.06
CA GLY A 52 -0.57 8.72 0.83
C GLY A 52 -0.58 7.24 1.23
N GLN A 53 -1.35 6.93 2.27
CA GLN A 53 -1.37 5.63 2.94
C GLN A 53 -2.63 4.81 2.64
N ARG A 54 -2.54 3.82 1.74
CA ARG A 54 -3.65 2.89 1.45
C ARG A 54 -3.78 1.73 2.45
N GLY A 55 -2.72 1.46 3.21
CA GLY A 55 -2.68 0.45 4.26
C GLY A 55 -1.52 0.77 5.18
N ALA A 56 -1.81 1.03 6.45
CA ALA A 56 -0.82 1.52 7.41
C ALA A 56 -0.53 0.53 8.54
N ALA A 57 -1.44 -0.40 8.83
CA ALA A 57 -1.22 -1.38 9.88
C ALA A 57 -0.19 -2.43 9.46
N ILE A 58 0.85 -2.61 10.27
CA ILE A 58 1.77 -3.74 10.20
C ILE A 58 1.34 -4.79 11.22
N GLN A 59 1.09 -6.01 10.74
CA GLN A 59 0.77 -7.14 11.59
C GLN A 59 2.01 -7.68 12.32
N PRO A 60 1.87 -8.30 13.49
CA PRO A 60 3.03 -8.72 14.28
C PRO A 60 3.94 -9.72 13.58
N ARG A 61 3.35 -10.69 12.86
CA ARG A 61 4.10 -11.66 12.05
C ARG A 61 5.01 -10.99 11.01
N ARG A 62 4.62 -9.80 10.56
CA ARG A 62 5.41 -8.98 9.64
C ARG A 62 6.59 -8.30 10.33
N LEU A 63 6.41 -7.85 11.57
CA LEU A 63 7.50 -7.30 12.37
C LEU A 63 8.56 -8.37 12.68
N GLU A 64 8.17 -9.65 12.78
CA GLU A 64 9.13 -10.76 12.82
C GLU A 64 9.95 -10.86 11.53
N GLU A 65 9.33 -10.74 10.35
CA GLU A 65 10.05 -10.74 9.07
C GLU A 65 11.07 -9.58 9.00
N HIS A 66 10.66 -8.38 9.44
CA HIS A 66 11.56 -7.22 9.54
C HIS A 66 12.69 -7.44 10.53
N HIS A 67 12.42 -8.16 11.64
CA HIS A 67 13.43 -8.54 12.63
C HIS A 67 14.49 -9.46 12.02
N PHE A 68 14.08 -10.52 11.32
CA PHE A 68 15.01 -11.43 10.63
C PHE A 68 15.82 -10.73 9.54
N LEU A 69 15.28 -9.66 8.96
CA LEU A 69 15.96 -8.82 8.00
C LEU A 69 16.81 -7.71 8.65
N ASN A 70 16.93 -7.64 9.97
CA ASN A 70 17.66 -6.60 10.71
C ASN A 70 17.25 -5.16 10.33
N ILE A 71 15.99 -4.96 9.93
CA ILE A 71 15.43 -3.65 9.58
C ILE A 71 14.33 -3.20 10.54
N LEU A 72 14.00 -4.04 11.53
CA LEU A 72 12.96 -3.72 12.51
C LEU A 72 13.22 -2.41 13.26
N PRO A 73 14.45 -2.08 13.72
CA PRO A 73 14.70 -0.80 14.40
C PRO A 73 14.31 0.41 13.56
N ASP A 74 14.71 0.43 12.30
CA ASP A 74 14.39 1.50 11.34
C ASP A 74 12.87 1.58 11.08
N ILE A 75 12.20 0.42 11.01
CA ILE A 75 10.73 0.35 10.86
C ILE A 75 10.02 0.90 12.12
N LEU A 76 10.56 0.65 13.31
CA LEU A 76 9.97 1.13 14.56
C LEU A 76 10.22 2.62 14.80
N GLU A 77 11.29 3.21 14.24
CA GLU A 77 11.56 4.66 14.31
C GLU A 77 10.47 5.46 13.59
N ILE A 78 9.94 4.92 12.50
CA ILE A 78 8.91 5.55 11.66
C ILE A 78 7.49 5.02 11.93
N ALA A 79 7.34 4.03 12.82
CA ALA A 79 6.05 3.47 13.16
C ALA A 79 5.55 4.02 14.50
N SER A 80 4.25 4.21 14.61
CA SER A 80 3.61 4.56 15.87
C SER A 80 2.77 3.39 16.39
N PRO A 81 2.63 3.24 17.72
CA PRO A 81 1.57 2.43 18.28
C PRO A 81 0.23 2.90 17.74
N ALA A 82 -0.69 1.98 17.49
CA ALA A 82 -2.04 2.41 17.12
C ALA A 82 -2.70 3.18 18.27
N PRO A 83 -3.34 4.31 17.99
CA PRO A 83 -4.05 5.07 19.01
C PRO A 83 -5.32 4.34 19.44
N LEU A 84 -5.84 4.69 20.63
CA LEU A 84 -7.15 4.22 21.07
C LEU A 84 -8.23 4.58 20.05
N MET A 85 -9.21 3.70 19.89
CA MET A 85 -10.34 3.93 19.01
C MET A 85 -11.49 4.60 19.75
N ARG A 86 -12.14 5.56 19.08
CA ARG A 86 -13.39 6.18 19.54
C ARG A 86 -14.49 5.91 18.54
N ALA A 87 -15.55 5.25 18.99
CA ALA A 87 -16.75 5.04 18.20
C ALA A 87 -17.76 6.17 18.44
N TYR A 88 -18.43 6.56 17.37
CA TYR A 88 -19.39 7.66 17.35
C TYR A 88 -20.66 7.24 16.59
N PRO A 89 -21.85 7.60 17.09
CA PRO A 89 -23.05 7.64 16.27
C PRO A 89 -22.86 8.65 15.11
N VAL A 90 -23.36 8.31 13.92
CA VAL A 90 -23.29 9.20 12.75
C VAL A 90 -24.02 10.52 13.04
N GLY A 91 -23.40 11.64 12.65
CA GLY A 91 -23.94 12.98 12.83
C GLY A 91 -23.71 13.56 14.22
N THR A 92 -22.93 12.88 15.09
CA THR A 92 -22.66 13.35 16.45
C THR A 92 -21.17 13.49 16.73
N PRO A 93 -20.74 14.58 17.39
CA PRO A 93 -19.33 14.79 17.75
C PRO A 93 -18.93 14.10 19.05
N THR A 94 -19.90 13.46 19.74
CA THR A 94 -19.68 12.85 21.07
C THR A 94 -19.43 11.36 20.93
N PRO A 95 -18.30 10.82 21.44
CA PRO A 95 -18.02 9.40 21.34
C PRO A 95 -18.97 8.61 22.23
N SER A 96 -19.52 7.50 21.72
CA SER A 96 -20.29 6.53 22.50
C SER A 96 -19.39 5.58 23.29
N LYS A 97 -18.18 5.31 22.78
CA LYS A 97 -17.22 4.40 23.43
C LYS A 97 -15.79 4.75 23.05
N THR A 98 -14.88 4.62 24.01
CA THR A 98 -13.42 4.58 23.77
C THR A 98 -12.91 3.18 24.14
N PHE A 99 -12.09 2.58 23.27
CA PHE A 99 -11.61 1.22 23.46
C PHE A 99 -10.30 0.99 22.72
N ASP A 100 -9.52 0.04 23.22
CA ASP A 100 -8.33 -0.46 22.54
C ASP A 100 -8.74 -1.65 21.65
N MET A 101 -8.71 -1.46 20.33
CA MET A 101 -8.96 -2.53 19.36
C MET A 101 -7.75 -3.42 19.13
N LEU A 102 -6.55 -2.85 19.26
CA LEU A 102 -5.30 -3.56 19.00
C LEU A 102 -4.70 -3.99 20.32
N ARG A 103 -5.54 -4.63 21.16
CA ARG A 103 -5.18 -5.14 22.49
C ARG A 103 -3.77 -5.71 22.44
N LYS A 104 -2.92 -5.31 23.39
CA LYS A 104 -1.60 -5.94 23.56
C LYS A 104 -1.75 -7.45 23.50
N ASN A 105 -1.09 -8.07 22.52
CA ASN A 105 -0.99 -9.51 22.52
C ASN A 105 -0.21 -9.90 23.77
N THR A 106 -0.85 -10.65 24.67
CA THR A 106 -0.22 -11.16 25.89
C THR A 106 0.39 -12.53 25.66
N ASP A 107 0.23 -13.09 24.46
CA ASP A 107 0.83 -14.35 24.07
C ASP A 107 2.34 -14.16 23.85
N PRO A 108 3.20 -14.86 24.60
CA PRO A 108 4.64 -14.81 24.38
C PRO A 108 5.10 -15.26 22.98
N SER A 109 4.26 -16.00 22.24
CA SER A 109 4.54 -16.40 20.85
C SER A 109 4.38 -15.27 19.83
N ASP A 110 3.84 -14.12 20.25
CA ASP A 110 3.70 -12.95 19.40
C ASP A 110 4.33 -11.72 20.07
N PRO A 111 5.64 -11.51 19.91
CA PRO A 111 6.39 -10.53 20.69
C PRO A 111 6.13 -9.08 20.26
N PHE A 112 5.41 -8.85 19.16
CA PHE A 112 5.28 -7.51 18.57
C PHE A 112 3.83 -7.00 18.58
N PRO A 113 3.58 -5.72 18.88
CA PRO A 113 2.24 -5.14 18.75
C PRO A 113 1.93 -4.82 17.28
N ILE A 114 0.64 -4.66 16.95
CA ILE A 114 0.26 -4.05 15.67
C ILE A 114 0.70 -2.58 15.68
N THR A 115 1.46 -2.17 14.67
CA THR A 115 1.95 -0.79 14.53
C THR A 115 1.35 -0.11 13.30
N ILE A 116 1.25 1.22 13.33
CA ILE A 116 0.86 2.03 12.18
C ILE A 116 2.14 2.61 11.59
N ARG A 117 2.50 2.11 10.41
CA ARG A 117 3.73 2.52 9.74
C ARG A 117 3.52 3.72 8.85
N ASP A 118 4.45 4.64 8.97
CA ASP A 118 4.76 5.63 7.95
C ASP A 118 5.33 4.96 6.66
N PRO A 119 4.95 5.38 5.44
CA PRO A 119 5.48 4.84 4.19
C PRO A 119 6.99 5.03 3.91
N HIS A 120 7.81 5.59 4.80
CA HIS A 120 9.21 5.93 4.49
C HIS A 120 10.23 4.85 4.89
N PHE A 121 10.76 4.06 3.95
CA PHE A 121 11.85 3.10 4.27
C PHE A 121 12.94 3.04 3.19
N SER A 122 14.21 3.26 3.55
CA SER A 122 15.37 3.26 2.64
C SER A 122 16.01 1.87 2.46
N PHE A 123 16.72 1.66 1.35
CA PHE A 123 17.35 0.37 1.03
C PHE A 123 18.82 0.23 1.42
N ALA A 124 19.24 -1.04 1.48
CA ALA A 124 20.62 -1.49 1.49
C ALA A 124 21.24 -1.55 0.06
N GLU A 125 22.56 -1.70 0.02
CA GLU A 125 23.37 -1.86 -1.20
C GLU A 125 22.90 -3.07 -2.06
N GLY A 126 23.08 -3.01 -3.39
CA GLY A 126 22.77 -4.11 -4.32
C GLY A 126 21.37 -4.11 -4.94
N VAL A 127 20.54 -3.11 -4.64
CA VAL A 127 19.21 -2.92 -5.23
C VAL A 127 19.19 -1.67 -6.12
N THR A 128 18.85 -1.84 -7.39
CA THR A 128 18.60 -0.72 -8.31
C THR A 128 17.12 -0.58 -8.55
N VAL A 129 16.60 0.64 -8.45
CA VAL A 129 15.20 0.94 -8.75
C VAL A 129 15.07 1.99 -9.83
N ASP A 130 14.33 1.65 -10.89
CA ASP A 130 14.03 2.52 -12.01
C ASP A 130 12.55 2.93 -12.04
N TYR A 131 12.33 4.23 -12.15
CA TYR A 131 11.00 4.83 -12.31
C TYR A 131 10.69 5.13 -13.77
N SER A 132 9.42 5.37 -14.07
CA SER A 132 8.94 5.57 -15.44
C SER A 132 9.26 4.39 -16.37
N VAL A 133 9.43 3.18 -15.80
CA VAL A 133 9.69 1.95 -16.54
C VAL A 133 8.56 0.98 -16.27
N ARG A 134 7.89 0.52 -17.34
CA ARG A 134 6.84 -0.49 -17.23
C ARG A 134 7.19 -1.74 -18.01
N LEU A 135 6.81 -2.89 -17.47
CA LEU A 135 6.81 -4.11 -18.25
C LEU A 135 5.74 -4.03 -19.35
N SER A 136 6.15 -4.29 -20.59
CA SER A 136 5.23 -4.51 -21.70
C SER A 136 4.90 -6.00 -21.85
N SER A 137 5.93 -6.86 -21.95
CA SER A 137 5.77 -8.31 -22.10
C SER A 137 7.06 -9.04 -21.71
N PHE A 138 6.99 -10.36 -21.56
CA PHE A 138 8.16 -11.19 -21.32
C PHE A 138 8.04 -12.53 -22.05
N GLY A 139 9.18 -13.11 -22.42
CA GLY A 139 9.30 -14.47 -22.94
C GLY A 139 10.14 -15.31 -21.98
N GLN A 140 9.71 -16.53 -21.71
CA GLN A 140 10.49 -17.48 -20.91
C GLN A 140 11.22 -18.45 -21.84
N PHE A 141 12.48 -18.72 -21.52
CA PHE A 141 13.35 -19.66 -22.20
C PHE A 141 13.86 -20.71 -21.19
N ALA A 142 14.68 -21.66 -21.67
CA ALA A 142 15.13 -22.76 -20.83
C ALA A 142 16.02 -22.31 -19.66
N ASP A 143 16.78 -21.23 -19.85
CA ASP A 143 17.83 -20.73 -18.95
C ASP A 143 17.62 -19.26 -18.54
N HIS A 144 16.71 -18.53 -19.18
CA HIS A 144 16.46 -17.11 -18.90
C HIS A 144 15.01 -16.69 -19.17
N VAL A 145 14.72 -15.44 -18.83
CA VAL A 145 13.50 -14.69 -19.15
C VAL A 145 13.92 -13.41 -19.84
N THR A 146 13.44 -13.18 -21.06
CA THR A 146 13.60 -11.90 -21.76
C THR A 146 12.43 -11.00 -21.41
N ALA A 147 12.69 -9.84 -20.81
CA ALA A 147 11.68 -8.82 -20.55
C ALA A 147 11.76 -7.71 -21.60
N LYS A 148 10.60 -7.25 -22.07
CA LYS A 148 10.44 -6.05 -22.89
C LYS A 148 9.87 -4.94 -22.02
N THR A 149 10.67 -3.95 -21.70
CA THR A 149 10.28 -2.80 -20.88
C THR A 149 10.06 -1.57 -21.75
N LEU A 150 9.13 -0.71 -21.34
CA LEU A 150 8.92 0.62 -21.93
C LEU A 150 9.37 1.66 -20.91
N ARG A 151 10.29 2.53 -21.31
CA ARG A 151 10.80 3.63 -20.50
C ARG A 151 10.37 4.95 -21.12
N LEU A 152 9.84 5.85 -20.30
CA LEU A 152 9.57 7.22 -20.76
C LEU A 152 10.87 8.03 -20.73
N LYS A 153 11.41 8.40 -21.90
CA LYS A 153 12.51 9.36 -22.06
C LYS A 153 12.04 10.52 -22.92
N ASP A 154 12.26 11.75 -22.44
CA ASP A 154 11.97 12.99 -23.18
C ASP A 154 10.55 13.06 -23.79
N GLY A 155 9.57 12.45 -23.13
CA GLY A 155 8.17 12.41 -23.57
C GLY A 155 7.80 11.29 -24.56
N ALA A 156 8.75 10.44 -24.95
CA ALA A 156 8.54 9.27 -25.79
C ALA A 156 8.74 7.96 -25.02
N GLU A 157 7.94 6.93 -25.33
CA GLU A 157 8.18 5.58 -24.82
C GLU A 157 9.22 4.88 -25.69
N GLU A 158 10.35 4.50 -25.09
CA GLU A 158 11.38 3.67 -25.71
C GLU A 158 11.25 2.23 -25.23
N MET A 159 11.32 1.27 -26.16
CA MET A 159 11.34 -0.15 -25.83
C MET A 159 12.76 -0.63 -25.60
N GLU A 160 13.00 -1.21 -24.43
CA GLU A 160 14.25 -1.86 -24.05
C GLU A 160 13.99 -3.36 -23.89
N THR A 161 14.99 -4.18 -24.24
CA THR A 161 14.94 -5.64 -24.09
C THR A 161 16.10 -6.06 -23.21
N THR A 162 15.83 -6.87 -22.18
CA THR A 162 16.86 -7.31 -21.24
C THR A 162 16.57 -8.72 -20.74
N ASP A 163 17.63 -9.51 -20.55
CA ASP A 163 17.55 -10.89 -20.10
C ASP A 163 17.82 -11.01 -18.60
N PHE A 164 17.03 -11.86 -17.95
CA PHE A 164 17.08 -12.12 -16.51
C PHE A 164 17.05 -13.62 -16.26
N VAL A 165 17.60 -14.06 -15.13
CA VAL A 165 17.49 -15.47 -14.72
C VAL A 165 16.07 -15.76 -14.22
N TYR A 166 15.45 -14.77 -13.60
CA TYR A 166 14.12 -14.87 -13.01
C TYR A 166 13.34 -13.56 -13.12
N ASN A 167 12.03 -13.70 -13.28
CA ASN A 167 11.04 -12.63 -13.22
C ASN A 167 10.04 -12.92 -12.09
N VAL A 168 9.76 -11.91 -11.27
CA VAL A 168 8.81 -11.95 -10.17
C VAL A 168 7.74 -10.88 -10.40
N GLY A 169 6.49 -11.32 -10.50
CA GLY A 169 5.33 -10.45 -10.61
C GLY A 169 4.87 -9.95 -9.25
N ALA A 170 5.27 -8.74 -8.86
CA ALA A 170 4.70 -8.02 -7.73
C ALA A 170 3.86 -6.82 -8.20
N ASP A 171 3.44 -6.80 -9.47
CA ASP A 171 2.72 -5.76 -10.22
C ASP A 171 1.19 -5.83 -10.06
N GLY A 172 0.75 -6.43 -8.96
CA GLY A 172 -0.54 -6.13 -8.33
C GLY A 172 -1.74 -6.68 -9.09
N ALA A 173 -2.92 -6.08 -8.85
CA ALA A 173 -4.19 -6.61 -9.34
C ALA A 173 -4.23 -6.76 -10.87
N HIS A 174 -3.53 -5.89 -11.62
CA HIS A 174 -3.49 -5.93 -13.09
C HIS A 174 -2.24 -6.57 -13.67
N SER A 175 -1.45 -7.27 -12.83
CA SER A 175 -0.15 -7.85 -13.15
C SER A 175 -0.04 -8.42 -14.57
N VAL A 176 0.88 -7.83 -15.33
CA VAL A 176 1.33 -8.31 -16.65
C VAL A 176 2.04 -9.65 -16.48
N VAL A 177 2.83 -9.82 -15.41
CA VAL A 177 3.54 -11.08 -15.14
C VAL A 177 2.55 -12.23 -14.92
N ARG A 178 1.58 -12.03 -14.03
CA ARG A 178 0.54 -13.02 -13.72
C ARG A 178 -0.26 -13.39 -14.97
N LYS A 179 -0.69 -12.40 -15.76
CA LYS A 179 -1.45 -12.63 -17.00
C LYS A 179 -0.61 -13.37 -18.05
N GLY A 180 0.64 -12.94 -18.26
CA GLY A 180 1.55 -13.59 -19.21
C GLY A 180 1.91 -15.02 -18.81
N ALA A 181 1.89 -15.32 -17.51
CA ALA A 181 2.07 -16.66 -16.97
C ALA A 181 0.80 -17.53 -17.00
N GLY A 182 -0.31 -17.04 -17.59
CA GLY A 182 -1.57 -17.79 -17.66
C GLY A 182 -2.29 -17.99 -16.32
N SER A 183 -1.88 -17.27 -15.27
CA SER A 183 -2.41 -17.47 -13.92
C SER A 183 -3.63 -16.58 -13.66
N ALA A 184 -4.81 -17.02 -14.09
CA ALA A 184 -6.04 -16.26 -13.87
C ALA A 184 -6.39 -16.11 -12.38
N PHE A 185 -7.06 -14.99 -12.05
CA PHE A 185 -7.70 -14.81 -10.75
C PHE A 185 -9.09 -15.43 -10.76
N VAL A 186 -9.39 -16.22 -9.74
CA VAL A 186 -10.71 -16.77 -9.42
C VAL A 186 -11.23 -16.04 -8.19
N GLY A 187 -12.50 -15.63 -8.22
CA GLY A 187 -13.16 -15.01 -7.08
C GLY A 187 -14.23 -14.01 -7.50
N GLU A 188 -14.66 -13.20 -6.55
CA GLU A 188 -15.84 -12.35 -6.68
C GLU A 188 -15.54 -10.88 -6.44
N THR A 189 -16.43 -10.03 -6.95
CA THR A 189 -16.41 -8.59 -6.71
C THR A 189 -17.48 -8.29 -5.67
N ARG A 190 -17.11 -7.59 -4.60
CA ARG A 190 -18.09 -7.13 -3.61
C ARG A 190 -18.74 -5.84 -4.09
N ALA A 191 -20.00 -5.61 -3.69
CA ALA A 191 -20.77 -4.43 -4.08
C ALA A 191 -20.37 -3.15 -3.33
N GLU A 192 -19.51 -3.27 -2.32
CA GLU A 192 -19.07 -2.14 -1.50
C GLU A 192 -18.14 -1.20 -2.29
N HIS A 193 -18.35 0.10 -2.12
CA HIS A 193 -17.43 1.11 -2.63
C HIS A 193 -16.73 1.80 -1.48
N MET A 194 -15.40 1.92 -1.60
CA MET A 194 -14.58 2.56 -0.60
C MET A 194 -13.82 3.73 -1.20
N VAL A 195 -13.66 4.77 -0.40
CA VAL A 195 -12.80 5.92 -0.69
C VAL A 195 -11.81 6.04 0.44
N ILE A 196 -10.55 6.13 0.08
CA ILE A 196 -9.46 6.41 1.01
C ILE A 196 -8.75 7.68 0.56
N GLY A 197 -8.38 8.53 1.50
CA GLY A 197 -7.65 9.74 1.21
C GLY A 197 -7.02 10.36 2.44
N ASP A 198 -5.94 11.09 2.24
CA ASP A 198 -5.19 11.76 3.30
C ASP A 198 -5.52 13.25 3.27
N ILE A 199 -6.14 13.74 4.34
CA ILE A 199 -6.59 15.12 4.47
C ILE A 199 -6.02 15.76 5.74
N HIS A 200 -5.51 16.97 5.61
CA HIS A 200 -5.00 17.72 6.76
C HIS A 200 -6.17 18.36 7.51
N ILE A 201 -6.21 18.20 8.83
CA ILE A 201 -7.23 18.81 9.68
C ILE A 201 -6.52 19.45 10.87
N SER A 202 -6.46 20.78 10.87
CA SER A 202 -5.80 21.56 11.93
C SER A 202 -6.71 21.82 13.13
N ARG A 203 -8.03 21.80 12.94
CA ARG A 203 -9.02 22.09 13.99
C ARG A 203 -10.34 21.35 13.79
N GLY A 204 -11.02 21.06 14.89
CA GLY A 204 -12.36 20.43 14.93
C GLY A 204 -12.34 18.91 15.19
N ILE A 205 -11.27 18.21 14.83
CA ILE A 205 -11.07 16.78 15.11
C ILE A 205 -9.64 16.58 15.63
N THR A 206 -9.49 15.87 16.76
CA THR A 206 -8.18 15.63 17.37
C THR A 206 -7.40 14.54 16.64
N ASN A 207 -6.05 14.57 16.71
CA ASN A 207 -5.20 13.51 16.14
C ASN A 207 -4.75 12.45 17.17
N ASN A 208 -5.35 12.41 18.36
CA ASN A 208 -4.93 11.49 19.44
C ASN A 208 -5.67 10.14 19.41
N PHE A 209 -6.74 10.04 18.64
CA PHE A 209 -7.61 8.87 18.57
C PHE A 209 -7.81 8.43 17.13
N TRP A 210 -8.06 7.15 16.93
CA TRP A 210 -8.65 6.67 15.70
C TRP A 210 -10.17 6.74 15.83
N HIS A 211 -10.76 7.68 15.11
CA HIS A 211 -12.18 7.96 15.16
C HIS A 211 -12.94 7.12 14.14
N VAL A 212 -14.04 6.48 14.57
CA VAL A 212 -14.90 5.68 13.70
C VAL A 212 -16.38 6.03 13.89
N TRP A 213 -17.07 6.23 12.76
CA TRP A 213 -18.50 6.52 12.72
C TRP A 213 -19.24 5.46 11.90
N GLY A 214 -20.43 5.10 12.38
CA GLY A 214 -21.35 4.22 11.66
C GLY A 214 -20.91 2.77 11.55
N GLU A 215 -21.51 2.03 10.61
CA GLU A 215 -21.39 0.58 10.49
C GLU A 215 -21.22 0.16 9.03
N GLY A 216 -20.47 -0.92 8.79
CA GLY A 216 -20.03 -1.33 7.44
C GLY A 216 -21.15 -1.64 6.44
N HIS A 217 -22.36 -1.98 6.90
CA HIS A 217 -23.51 -2.25 6.02
C HIS A 217 -24.28 -0.99 5.58
N SER A 218 -23.99 0.17 6.18
CA SER A 218 -24.59 1.47 5.83
C SER A 218 -23.49 2.47 5.44
N THR A 219 -23.35 3.56 6.19
CA THR A 219 -22.27 4.54 6.05
C THR A 219 -21.26 4.30 7.15
N MET A 220 -20.02 4.00 6.78
CA MET A 220 -18.90 3.92 7.72
C MET A 220 -17.82 4.92 7.33
N MET A 221 -17.29 5.63 8.32
CA MET A 221 -16.14 6.51 8.17
C MET A 221 -15.15 6.25 9.28
N SER A 222 -13.88 6.27 8.92
CA SER A 222 -12.76 6.20 9.84
C SER A 222 -11.82 7.36 9.54
N LEU A 223 -11.43 8.10 10.58
CA LEU A 223 -10.36 9.09 10.54
C LEU A 223 -9.29 8.64 11.52
N ARG A 224 -8.11 8.31 11.00
CA ARG A 224 -6.97 7.92 11.82
C ARG A 224 -5.83 8.94 11.69
N PRO A 225 -5.03 9.13 12.75
CA PRO A 225 -3.81 9.90 12.66
C PRO A 225 -2.86 9.35 11.59
N ALA A 226 -2.27 10.26 10.83
CA ALA A 226 -1.16 10.06 9.90
C ALA A 226 -0.03 11.06 10.23
N GLN A 227 0.96 11.23 9.34
CA GLN A 227 2.07 12.18 9.56
C GLN A 227 1.58 13.62 9.79
N LYS A 228 2.34 14.43 10.54
CA LYS A 228 2.29 15.91 10.55
C LYS A 228 0.87 16.51 10.54
N GLU A 229 0.04 16.15 11.52
CA GLU A 229 -1.34 16.68 11.67
C GLU A 229 -2.32 16.26 10.55
N THR A 230 -1.92 15.32 9.69
CA THR A 230 -2.80 14.72 8.69
C THR A 230 -3.67 13.63 9.33
N LEU A 231 -4.92 13.56 8.89
CA LEU A 231 -5.80 12.43 9.17
C LEU A 231 -6.02 11.64 7.87
N THR A 232 -5.72 10.34 7.90
CA THR A 232 -6.16 9.44 6.83
C THR A 232 -7.63 9.14 7.02
N SER A 233 -8.42 9.57 6.04
CA SER A 233 -9.82 9.22 5.91
C SER A 233 -10.00 7.92 5.13
N SER A 234 -10.79 7.02 5.68
CA SER A 234 -11.27 5.83 4.98
C SER A 234 -12.78 5.78 5.15
N THR A 235 -13.51 5.87 4.04
CA THR A 235 -14.96 5.85 4.01
C THR A 235 -15.43 4.69 3.16
N SER A 236 -16.52 4.06 3.57
CA SER A 236 -17.21 3.05 2.79
C SER A 236 -18.71 3.27 2.87
N SER A 237 -19.39 3.07 1.75
CA SER A 237 -20.85 3.06 1.71
C SER A 237 -21.34 2.01 0.72
N SER A 238 -22.43 1.34 1.10
CA SER A 238 -23.18 0.41 0.26
C SER A 238 -24.35 1.09 -0.47
N GLN A 239 -24.75 2.30 -0.06
CA GLN A 239 -26.00 2.95 -0.48
C GLN A 239 -25.81 4.37 -1.04
N GLU A 240 -24.61 4.95 -0.93
CA GLU A 240 -24.36 6.34 -1.29
C GLU A 240 -23.29 6.51 -2.39
N SER A 241 -23.44 7.57 -3.20
CA SER A 241 -22.37 8.00 -4.09
C SER A 241 -21.18 8.48 -3.27
N MET A 242 -20.07 7.75 -3.37
CA MET A 242 -18.86 8.06 -2.62
C MET A 242 -18.25 9.40 -3.06
N PRO A 243 -17.70 10.21 -2.13
CA PRO A 243 -17.06 11.48 -2.47
C PRO A 243 -15.84 11.25 -3.36
N THR A 244 -15.61 12.16 -4.31
CA THR A 244 -14.67 11.96 -5.43
C THR A 244 -13.66 13.08 -5.59
N ASP A 245 -13.89 14.16 -4.86
CA ASP A 245 -13.15 15.40 -4.92
C ASP A 245 -13.09 15.99 -3.51
N ARG A 246 -12.24 17.00 -3.35
CA ARG A 246 -12.01 17.65 -2.07
C ARG A 246 -13.29 18.22 -1.44
N GLY A 247 -14.14 18.88 -2.23
CA GLY A 247 -15.36 19.50 -1.73
C GLY A 247 -16.38 18.47 -1.27
N SER A 248 -16.54 17.36 -2.00
CA SER A 248 -17.43 16.28 -1.58
C SER A 248 -16.93 15.53 -0.35
N ILE A 249 -15.60 15.32 -0.20
CA ILE A 249 -15.03 14.73 1.02
C ILE A 249 -15.32 15.60 2.24
N MET A 250 -15.08 16.91 2.17
CA MET A 250 -15.31 17.81 3.32
C MET A 250 -16.76 17.82 3.77
N LYS A 251 -17.70 17.91 2.81
CA LYS A 251 -19.13 17.82 3.09
C LYS A 251 -19.50 16.50 3.75
N PHE A 252 -18.91 15.40 3.26
CA PHE A 252 -19.11 14.07 3.83
C PHE A 252 -18.58 13.98 5.26
N ILE A 253 -17.36 14.46 5.53
CA ILE A 253 -16.76 14.48 6.87
C ILE A 253 -17.63 15.31 7.83
N SER A 254 -17.98 16.56 7.48
CA SER A 254 -18.80 17.41 8.35
C SER A 254 -20.16 16.79 8.65
N ARG A 255 -20.81 16.16 7.67
CA ARG A 255 -22.09 15.47 7.87
C ARG A 255 -21.96 14.25 8.78
N VAL A 256 -20.98 13.39 8.54
CA VAL A 256 -20.83 12.14 9.30
C VAL A 256 -20.35 12.40 10.72
N THR A 257 -19.49 13.41 10.92
CA THR A 257 -19.00 13.80 12.25
C THR A 257 -19.97 14.66 13.04
N GLY A 258 -20.87 15.40 12.38
CA GLY A 258 -21.71 16.42 13.02
C GLY A 258 -20.93 17.63 13.53
N VAL A 259 -19.65 17.78 13.17
CA VAL A 259 -18.83 18.94 13.55
C VAL A 259 -18.92 19.99 12.45
N SER A 260 -19.45 21.16 12.79
CA SER A 260 -19.66 22.27 11.84
C SER A 260 -18.44 23.16 11.63
N ASP A 261 -17.47 23.14 12.55
CA ASP A 261 -16.31 24.03 12.55
C ASP A 261 -14.99 23.25 12.42
N ILE A 262 -14.88 22.49 11.32
CA ILE A 262 -13.66 21.76 10.94
C ILE A 262 -12.82 22.65 10.04
N GLU A 263 -11.55 22.81 10.37
CA GLU A 263 -10.58 23.53 9.55
C GLU A 263 -9.75 22.53 8.75
N TYR A 264 -9.96 22.53 7.44
CA TYR A 264 -9.31 21.58 6.53
C TYR A 264 -8.12 22.20 5.81
N GLY A 265 -6.94 21.59 5.95
CA GLY A 265 -5.75 21.84 5.12
C GLY A 265 -5.77 21.03 3.83
N GLU A 266 -4.61 20.77 3.22
CA GLU A 266 -4.49 20.10 1.90
C GLU A 266 -5.10 18.68 1.84
N LEU A 267 -5.45 18.24 0.63
CA LEU A 267 -5.88 16.86 0.34
C LEU A 267 -4.77 16.23 -0.49
N ASP A 268 -3.91 15.45 0.16
CA ASP A 268 -2.69 14.91 -0.45
C ASP A 268 -3.00 13.81 -1.46
N PHE A 269 -4.06 13.06 -1.20
CA PHE A 269 -4.42 11.90 -1.99
C PHE A 269 -5.88 11.53 -1.79
N ILE A 270 -6.51 11.05 -2.86
CA ILE A 270 -7.81 10.38 -2.83
C ILE A 270 -7.78 9.19 -3.81
N SER A 271 -8.34 8.07 -3.39
CA SER A 271 -8.59 6.94 -4.28
C SER A 271 -9.89 6.25 -3.93
N LYS A 272 -10.64 5.98 -4.99
CA LYS A 272 -11.72 5.00 -4.95
C LYS A 272 -11.11 3.61 -5.09
N TYR A 273 -11.67 2.63 -4.39
CA TYR A 273 -11.42 1.24 -4.67
C TYR A 273 -12.65 0.40 -4.38
N THR A 274 -12.83 -0.63 -5.21
CA THR A 274 -13.81 -1.69 -4.99
C THR A 274 -13.04 -2.90 -4.48
N PRO A 275 -13.38 -3.47 -3.31
CA PRO A 275 -12.73 -4.66 -2.81
C PRO A 275 -13.09 -5.86 -3.70
N HIS A 276 -12.05 -6.58 -4.14
CA HIS A 276 -12.16 -7.83 -4.87
C HIS A 276 -11.57 -8.94 -4.03
N SER A 277 -12.33 -10.00 -3.77
CA SER A 277 -11.82 -11.21 -3.09
C SER A 277 -11.44 -12.22 -4.16
N ARG A 278 -10.16 -12.24 -4.53
CA ARG A 278 -9.66 -13.06 -5.64
C ARG A 278 -8.33 -13.73 -5.27
N CYS A 279 -8.18 -14.96 -5.73
CA CYS A 279 -6.97 -15.76 -5.58
C CYS A 279 -6.60 -16.36 -6.93
N HIS A 280 -5.32 -16.65 -7.15
CA HIS A 280 -4.88 -17.40 -8.31
C HIS A 280 -4.40 -18.78 -7.85
N THR A 281 -4.47 -19.78 -8.73
CA THR A 281 -4.20 -21.17 -8.36
C THR A 281 -2.73 -21.57 -8.48
N ARG A 282 -1.88 -20.70 -9.07
CA ARG A 282 -0.46 -21.00 -9.32
C ARG A 282 0.45 -19.81 -9.06
N THR A 283 1.44 -19.96 -8.19
CA THR A 283 2.40 -18.90 -7.80
C THR A 283 3.74 -18.98 -8.52
N ARG A 284 4.02 -20.11 -9.21
CA ARG A 284 5.23 -20.33 -10.00
C ARG A 284 4.87 -20.98 -11.32
N VAL A 285 5.55 -20.56 -12.39
CA VAL A 285 5.39 -21.12 -13.73
C VAL A 285 6.77 -21.41 -14.32
N TRP A 286 6.96 -22.66 -14.76
CA TRP A 286 8.20 -23.08 -15.38
C TRP A 286 8.12 -22.99 -16.89
N TYR A 287 9.27 -22.86 -17.56
CA TYR A 287 9.35 -22.84 -19.03
C TYR A 287 8.58 -24.00 -19.69
N LYS A 288 8.62 -25.19 -19.06
CA LYS A 288 7.93 -26.39 -19.55
C LYS A 288 6.41 -26.29 -19.48
N ASP A 289 5.87 -25.43 -18.62
CA ASP A 289 4.44 -25.31 -18.36
C ASP A 289 3.76 -24.26 -19.27
N ILE A 290 4.53 -23.43 -19.98
CA ILE A 290 4.03 -22.41 -20.93
C ILE A 290 3.93 -22.98 -22.36
N LYS A 291 4.54 -24.14 -22.64
CA LYS A 291 4.36 -24.84 -23.90
C LYS A 291 3.06 -25.64 -23.90
N ASN A 292 2.00 -25.00 -24.39
CA ASN A 292 0.89 -25.61 -25.13
C ASN A 292 0.27 -24.53 -26.02
#